data_AF-A0A5P9PUI9-F1
#
_entry.id   AF-A0A5P9PUI9-F1
#
_cell.length_a   1.000
_cell.length_b   1.000
_cell.length_c   1.000
_cell.angle_alpha   90.00
_cell.angle_beta   90.00
_cell.angle_gamma   90.00
#
_symmetry.space_group_name_H-M   'P 1'
#
loop_
_entity.id
_entity.type
_entity.pdbx_description
1 polymer ?
#
loop_
_entity_poly.entity_id
_entity_poly.type
_entity_poly.pdbx_seq_one_letter_code
_entity_poly.pdbx_strand_id
1 'polypeptide(L)'
;MNPLPHVSTTVSPDADHAHMDRNAVNEFLAKLGAVTEEVAAEAGAADARMSELTDASEELLEQRIADGIPRTSPDPRFTIAHMRSSMAITTARWHRDAAREFAAWWADVATIAVVVSATGQLVPTARVAAADPTGIADDGVGYLPEVPEETRSLTRLTATFALPDGLNQADPHMAALANEQAARAGLKISHTSDGEVVVLDDGEPEARRRRLWGDLWIEARVPGLPDQRELADLLNKHGAPASTVADAVEALREVEEAAAAMLRIRELEQSVINAEPAPDADDDDWDALWSQAEQLTALLVRYASVLTDAVRG
;
A
#
# COMPACT_ATOMS: atom_id res chain seq x y z
N MET A 1 48.59 -27.74 -34.07
CA MET A 1 47.60 -26.71 -33.71
C MET A 1 46.25 -27.41 -33.59
N ASN A 2 45.84 -27.76 -32.37
CA ASN A 2 44.53 -28.35 -32.08
C ASN A 2 43.54 -27.22 -31.74
N PRO A 3 42.31 -27.24 -32.27
CA PRO A 3 41.27 -26.33 -31.83
C PRO A 3 40.75 -26.78 -30.45
N LEU A 4 40.66 -25.84 -29.52
CA LEU A 4 40.03 -26.06 -28.21
C LEU A 4 38.51 -26.23 -28.39
N PRO A 5 37.86 -27.12 -27.63
CA PRO A 5 36.42 -27.30 -27.70
C PRO A 5 35.68 -26.12 -27.06
N HIS A 6 34.67 -25.62 -27.77
CA HIS A 6 33.62 -24.78 -27.22
C HIS A 6 32.90 -25.52 -26.09
N VAL A 7 33.06 -25.03 -24.86
CA VAL A 7 32.13 -25.35 -23.78
C VAL A 7 31.04 -24.29 -23.83
N SER A 8 29.96 -24.62 -24.54
CA SER A 8 28.66 -23.96 -24.31
C SER A 8 28.13 -24.48 -22.98
N THR A 9 28.43 -23.78 -21.90
CA THR A 9 27.67 -23.92 -20.65
C THR A 9 26.43 -23.04 -20.78
N THR A 10 25.39 -23.55 -21.45
CA THR A 10 24.03 -23.08 -21.17
C THR A 10 23.65 -23.59 -19.79
N VAL A 11 23.99 -22.82 -18.76
CA VAL A 11 23.30 -22.93 -17.47
C VAL A 11 21.96 -22.24 -17.69
N SER A 12 20.90 -23.02 -17.91
CA SER A 12 19.53 -22.53 -17.64
C SER A 12 19.42 -22.36 -16.13
N PRO A 13 19.21 -21.14 -15.61
CA PRO A 13 18.80 -20.98 -14.22
C PRO A 13 17.28 -21.21 -14.12
N ASP A 14 16.90 -22.16 -13.28
CA ASP A 14 15.64 -22.21 -12.51
C ASP A 14 14.32 -21.99 -13.25
N ALA A 15 13.84 -23.03 -13.94
CA ALA A 15 12.41 -23.17 -14.23
C ALA A 15 11.60 -23.64 -12.99
N ASP A 16 12.26 -24.21 -11.98
CA ASP A 16 11.63 -24.80 -10.79
C ASP A 16 11.19 -23.77 -9.73
N HIS A 17 11.54 -22.49 -9.88
CA HIS A 17 11.14 -21.41 -8.96
C HIS A 17 10.12 -20.42 -9.55
N ALA A 18 9.69 -20.64 -10.79
CA ALA A 18 8.75 -19.74 -11.46
C ALA A 18 7.36 -19.72 -10.80
N HIS A 19 6.97 -20.81 -10.13
CA HIS A 19 5.65 -20.96 -9.53
C HIS A 19 5.71 -21.54 -8.12
N MET A 20 4.81 -21.10 -7.24
CA MET A 20 4.63 -21.64 -5.91
C MET A 20 3.54 -22.71 -5.91
N ASP A 21 3.84 -23.87 -5.32
CA ASP A 21 2.86 -24.89 -5.00
C ASP A 21 2.11 -24.58 -3.69
N ARG A 22 1.08 -25.36 -3.36
CA ARG A 22 0.26 -25.15 -2.15
C ARG A 22 1.08 -25.16 -0.85
N ASN A 23 2.10 -26.01 -0.75
CA ASN A 23 2.92 -26.11 0.46
C ASN A 23 3.83 -24.88 0.60
N ALA A 24 4.44 -24.45 -0.50
CA ALA A 24 5.25 -23.24 -0.55
C ALA A 24 4.42 -21.99 -0.21
N VAL A 25 3.19 -21.88 -0.73
CA VAL A 25 2.27 -20.78 -0.38
C VAL A 25 1.91 -20.82 1.11
N ASN A 26 1.61 -21.99 1.67
CA ASN A 26 1.26 -22.12 3.09
C ASN A 26 2.42 -21.76 4.04
N GLU A 27 3.65 -22.19 3.71
CA GLU A 27 4.85 -21.83 4.46
C GLU A 27 5.11 -20.32 4.38
N PHE A 28 4.97 -19.75 3.18
CA PHE A 28 5.13 -18.32 2.97
C PHE A 28 4.08 -17.51 3.76
N LEU A 29 2.80 -17.90 3.73
CA LEU A 29 1.74 -17.29 4.53
C LEU A 29 2.02 -17.37 6.04
N ALA A 30 2.62 -18.46 6.53
CA ALA A 30 3.00 -18.59 7.93
C ALA A 30 4.04 -17.55 8.33
N LYS A 31 5.09 -17.40 7.51
CA LYS A 31 6.15 -16.43 7.73
C LYS A 31 5.63 -15.00 7.62
N LEU A 32 4.83 -14.73 6.60
CA LEU A 32 4.26 -13.41 6.36
C LEU A 32 3.31 -12.99 7.49
N GLY A 33 2.48 -13.91 7.99
CA GLY A 33 1.65 -13.65 9.17
C GLY A 33 2.47 -13.29 10.40
N ALA A 34 3.51 -14.08 10.71
CA ALA A 34 4.38 -13.80 11.86
C ALA A 34 5.10 -12.45 11.76
N VAL A 35 5.63 -12.11 10.58
CA VAL A 35 6.28 -10.81 10.34
C VAL A 35 5.27 -9.66 10.42
N THR A 36 4.06 -9.85 9.90
CA THR A 36 3.02 -8.81 9.95
C THR A 36 2.59 -8.54 11.40
N GLU A 37 2.44 -9.57 12.22
CA GLU A 37 2.15 -9.42 13.65
C GLU A 37 3.28 -8.69 14.40
N GLU A 38 4.55 -8.99 14.07
CA GLU A 38 5.71 -8.29 14.63
C GLU A 38 5.68 -6.79 14.28
N VAL A 39 5.53 -6.45 13.00
CA VAL A 39 5.48 -5.06 12.54
C VAL A 39 4.25 -4.32 13.11
N ALA A 40 3.11 -4.98 13.25
CA ALA A 40 1.92 -4.40 13.89
C ALA A 40 2.16 -4.12 15.39
N ALA A 41 2.87 -5.00 16.10
CA ALA A 41 3.25 -4.78 17.48
C ALA A 41 4.24 -3.62 17.63
N GLU A 42 5.19 -3.48 16.71
CA GLU A 42 6.10 -2.32 16.66
C GLU A 42 5.34 -1.01 16.42
N ALA A 43 4.35 -1.00 15.53
CA ALA A 43 3.48 0.16 15.32
C ALA A 43 2.71 0.53 16.58
N GLY A 44 2.12 -0.44 17.29
CA GLY A 44 1.46 -0.20 18.57
C GLY A 44 2.40 0.37 19.64
N ALA A 45 3.65 -0.10 19.69
CA ALA A 45 4.66 0.44 20.61
C ALA A 45 5.10 1.87 20.24
N ALA A 46 5.25 2.16 18.95
CA ALA A 46 5.57 3.50 18.45
C ALA A 46 4.44 4.50 18.75
N ASP A 47 3.19 4.07 18.64
CA ASP A 47 2.00 4.87 18.94
C ASP A 47 1.90 5.21 20.42
N ALA A 48 2.10 4.22 21.30
CA ALA A 48 2.16 4.45 22.74
C ALA A 48 3.26 5.45 23.10
N ARG A 49 4.43 5.34 22.45
CA ARG A 49 5.55 6.26 22.65
C ARG A 49 5.26 7.68 22.12
N MET A 50 4.57 7.78 20.98
CA MET A 50 4.12 9.05 20.43
C MET A 50 3.16 9.75 21.40
N SER A 51 2.15 9.03 21.93
CA SER A 51 1.21 9.58 22.92
C SER A 51 1.95 10.11 24.13
N GLU A 52 2.80 9.29 24.77
CA GLU A 52 3.56 9.67 25.97
C GLU A 52 4.38 10.95 25.76
N LEU A 53 5.06 11.07 24.62
CA LEU A 53 5.92 12.23 24.34
C LEU A 53 5.14 13.47 23.94
N THR A 54 3.98 13.31 23.30
CA THR A 54 3.06 14.41 23.01
C THR A 54 2.45 14.95 24.30
N ASP A 55 1.92 14.08 25.16
CA ASP A 55 1.36 14.44 26.46
C ASP A 55 2.40 15.19 27.31
N ALA A 56 3.63 14.65 27.42
CA ALA A 56 4.71 15.31 28.15
C ALA A 56 5.14 16.67 27.54
N SER A 57 5.03 16.83 26.22
CA SER A 57 5.30 18.11 25.55
C SER A 57 4.18 19.12 25.79
N GLU A 58 2.93 18.67 25.85
CA GLU A 58 1.76 19.48 26.16
C GLU A 58 1.77 19.94 27.62
N GLU A 59 2.06 19.05 28.58
CA GLU A 59 2.22 19.39 30.00
C GLU A 59 3.27 20.50 30.21
N LEU A 60 4.41 20.44 29.50
CA LEU A 60 5.44 21.48 29.56
C LEU A 60 4.96 22.81 28.96
N LEU A 61 4.13 22.77 27.91
CA LEU A 61 3.52 23.96 27.33
C LEU A 61 2.53 24.60 28.30
N GLU A 62 1.69 23.78 28.93
CA GLU A 62 0.71 24.23 29.94
C GLU A 62 1.41 24.84 31.15
N GLN A 63 2.44 24.19 31.68
CA GLN A 63 3.23 24.71 32.79
C GLN A 63 3.86 26.06 32.43
N ARG A 64 4.41 26.19 31.23
CA ARG A 64 5.00 27.44 30.74
C ARG A 64 3.96 28.58 30.65
N ILE A 65 2.75 28.27 30.20
CA ILE A 65 1.62 29.21 30.14
C ILE A 65 1.24 29.63 31.57
N ALA A 66 1.15 28.67 32.50
CA ALA A 66 0.84 28.93 33.90
C ALA A 66 1.91 29.80 34.60
N ASP A 67 3.19 29.57 34.27
CA ASP A 67 4.33 30.36 34.77
C ASP A 67 4.43 31.75 34.12
N GLY A 68 3.55 32.09 33.18
CA GLY A 68 3.50 33.38 32.50
C GLY A 68 4.71 33.65 31.59
N ILE A 69 5.43 32.60 31.18
CA ILE A 69 6.64 32.74 30.36
C ILE A 69 6.22 33.10 28.93
N PRO A 70 6.68 34.25 28.38
CA PRO A 70 6.30 34.66 27.02
C PRO A 70 6.69 33.61 25.98
N ARG A 71 5.83 33.37 24.98
CA ARG A 71 6.10 32.40 23.88
C ARG A 71 7.43 32.64 23.14
N THR A 72 7.91 33.89 23.12
CA THR A 72 9.16 34.30 22.49
C THR A 72 10.41 34.05 23.34
N SER A 73 10.26 33.71 24.62
CA SER A 73 11.40 33.45 25.51
C SER A 73 12.04 32.09 25.16
N PRO A 74 13.35 32.01 24.93
CA PRO A 74 14.00 30.71 24.70
C PRO A 74 13.82 29.76 25.89
N ASP A 75 13.50 28.50 25.62
CA ASP A 75 13.38 27.45 26.64
C ASP A 75 13.87 26.12 26.08
N PRO A 76 15.14 25.77 26.38
CA PRO A 76 15.74 24.55 25.90
C PRO A 76 15.01 23.28 26.33
N ARG A 77 14.30 23.29 27.48
CA ARG A 77 13.57 22.12 27.98
C ARG A 77 12.32 21.87 27.17
N PHE A 78 11.55 22.92 26.90
CA PHE A 78 10.42 22.83 26.00
C PHE A 78 10.87 22.46 24.57
N THR A 79 11.93 23.10 24.05
CA THR A 79 12.45 22.80 22.70
C THR A 79 12.84 21.33 22.54
N ILE A 80 13.57 20.73 23.49
CA ILE A 80 13.96 19.32 23.36
C ILE A 80 12.76 18.37 23.50
N ALA A 81 11.77 18.70 24.34
CA ALA A 81 10.54 17.91 24.47
C ALA A 81 9.73 17.93 23.15
N HIS A 82 9.54 19.12 22.58
CA HIS A 82 8.86 19.29 21.30
C HIS A 82 9.57 18.53 20.16
N MET A 83 10.90 18.64 20.08
CA MET A 83 11.70 17.87 19.09
C MET A 83 11.50 16.36 19.24
N ARG A 84 11.48 15.84 20.48
CA ARG A 84 11.24 14.41 20.74
C ARG A 84 9.83 13.97 20.35
N SER A 85 8.80 14.77 20.66
CA SER A 85 7.43 14.51 20.23
C SER A 85 7.33 14.50 18.70
N SER A 86 7.91 15.49 18.01
CA SER A 86 7.91 15.52 16.53
C SER A 86 8.60 14.31 15.89
N MET A 87 9.74 13.87 16.46
CA MET A 87 10.41 12.65 16.02
C MET A 87 9.53 11.42 16.26
N ALA A 88 8.88 11.32 17.42
CA ALA A 88 7.99 10.20 17.74
C ALA A 88 6.76 10.14 16.81
N ILE A 89 6.17 11.28 16.48
CA ILE A 89 5.07 11.38 15.50
C ILE A 89 5.52 10.84 14.13
N THR A 90 6.71 11.23 13.69
CA THR A 90 7.25 10.75 12.41
C THR A 90 7.48 9.24 12.47
N THR A 91 8.16 8.73 13.50
CA THR A 91 8.40 7.30 13.69
C THR A 91 7.11 6.48 13.74
N ALA A 92 6.10 6.93 14.49
CA ALA A 92 4.80 6.27 14.56
C ALA A 92 4.12 6.18 13.18
N ARG A 93 4.16 7.26 12.39
CA ARG A 93 3.66 7.25 11.00
C ARG A 93 4.36 6.19 10.15
N TRP A 94 5.70 6.15 10.18
CA TRP A 94 6.47 5.14 9.43
C TRP A 94 6.10 3.71 9.82
N HIS A 95 5.96 3.41 11.12
CA HIS A 95 5.57 2.06 11.55
C HIS A 95 4.13 1.71 11.18
N ARG A 96 3.18 2.67 11.27
CA ARG A 96 1.79 2.45 10.83
C ARG A 96 1.71 2.17 9.33
N ASP A 97 2.43 2.95 8.53
CA ASP A 97 2.48 2.76 7.08
C ASP A 97 3.07 1.39 6.74
N ALA A 98 4.20 1.02 7.36
CA ALA A 98 4.80 -0.29 7.19
C ALA A 98 3.84 -1.43 7.60
N ALA A 99 3.21 -1.33 8.77
CA ALA A 99 2.23 -2.31 9.23
C ALA A 99 1.06 -2.45 8.25
N ARG A 100 0.59 -1.34 7.68
CA ARG A 100 -0.46 -1.35 6.65
C ARG A 100 0.00 -2.03 5.37
N GLU A 101 1.22 -1.76 4.90
CA GLU A 101 1.78 -2.41 3.70
C GLU A 101 1.91 -3.92 3.89
N PHE A 102 2.42 -4.39 5.04
CA PHE A 102 2.52 -5.81 5.35
C PHE A 102 1.15 -6.48 5.49
N ALA A 103 0.19 -5.84 6.17
CA ALA A 103 -1.18 -6.35 6.29
C ALA A 103 -1.88 -6.46 4.93
N ALA A 104 -1.71 -5.46 4.05
CA ALA A 104 -2.22 -5.49 2.70
C ALA A 104 -1.60 -6.62 1.87
N TRP A 105 -0.28 -6.80 1.97
CA TRP A 105 0.41 -7.88 1.28
C TRP A 105 -0.06 -9.26 1.77
N TRP A 106 -0.21 -9.43 3.08
CA TRP A 106 -0.70 -10.69 3.64
C TRP A 106 -2.14 -10.99 3.20
N ALA A 107 -3.03 -10.00 3.24
CA ALA A 107 -4.40 -10.14 2.77
C ALA A 107 -4.45 -10.58 1.30
N ASP A 108 -3.70 -9.92 0.42
CA ASP A 108 -3.59 -10.27 -1.00
C ASP A 108 -3.11 -11.71 -1.22
N VAL A 109 -2.04 -12.12 -0.53
CA VAL A 109 -1.48 -13.47 -0.67
C VAL A 109 -2.40 -14.53 -0.09
N ALA A 110 -3.13 -14.22 0.99
CA ALA A 110 -4.10 -15.13 1.58
C ALA A 110 -5.29 -15.37 0.63
N THR A 111 -5.79 -14.31 -0.03
CA THR A 111 -6.77 -14.41 -1.11
C THR A 111 -6.26 -15.27 -2.27
N ILE A 112 -5.02 -15.04 -2.71
CA ILE A 112 -4.39 -15.85 -3.76
C ILE A 112 -4.36 -17.33 -3.35
N ALA A 113 -4.01 -17.65 -2.11
CA ALA A 113 -3.99 -19.03 -1.62
C ALA A 113 -5.37 -19.70 -1.67
N VAL A 114 -6.45 -18.94 -1.41
CA VAL A 114 -7.83 -19.42 -1.57
C VAL A 114 -8.13 -19.71 -3.05
N VAL A 115 -7.76 -18.80 -3.96
CA VAL A 115 -7.94 -19.00 -5.41
C VAL A 115 -7.20 -20.24 -5.91
N VAL A 116 -5.95 -20.41 -5.49
CA VAL A 116 -5.12 -21.59 -5.82
C VAL A 116 -5.77 -22.87 -5.32
N SER A 117 -6.22 -22.87 -4.07
CA SER A 117 -6.82 -24.06 -3.46
C SER A 117 -8.16 -24.41 -4.12
N ALA A 118 -8.94 -23.41 -4.54
CA ALA A 118 -10.22 -23.59 -5.23
C ALA A 118 -10.09 -23.98 -6.71
N THR A 119 -9.00 -23.59 -7.39
CA THR A 119 -8.83 -23.79 -8.85
C THR A 119 -7.80 -24.86 -9.21
N GLY A 120 -6.89 -25.18 -8.30
CA GLY A 120 -5.72 -26.03 -8.56
C GLY A 120 -4.64 -25.38 -9.42
N GLN A 121 -4.76 -24.08 -9.75
CA GLN A 121 -3.76 -23.37 -10.55
C GLN A 121 -2.58 -22.93 -9.69
N LEU A 122 -1.35 -23.06 -10.22
CA LEU A 122 -0.15 -22.56 -9.56
C LEU A 122 -0.04 -21.04 -9.71
N VAL A 123 0.59 -20.38 -8.74
CA VAL A 123 0.81 -18.92 -8.76
C VAL A 123 2.23 -18.62 -9.18
N PRO A 124 2.45 -17.71 -10.14
CA PRO A 124 3.79 -17.20 -10.40
C PRO A 124 4.39 -16.56 -9.16
N THR A 125 5.60 -16.94 -8.77
CA THR A 125 6.30 -16.36 -7.60
C THR A 125 6.42 -14.84 -7.73
N ALA A 126 6.61 -14.36 -8.96
CA ALA A 126 6.67 -12.93 -9.28
C ALA A 126 5.37 -12.17 -8.95
N ARG A 127 4.20 -12.81 -8.97
CA ARG A 127 2.93 -12.18 -8.56
C ARG A 127 2.85 -11.95 -7.06
N VAL A 128 3.38 -12.87 -6.26
CA VAL A 128 3.47 -12.72 -4.80
C VAL A 128 4.50 -11.67 -4.44
N ALA A 129 5.67 -11.72 -5.10
CA ALA A 129 6.75 -10.75 -4.91
C ALA A 129 6.34 -9.34 -5.37
N ALA A 130 5.51 -9.19 -6.40
CA ALA A 130 5.05 -7.90 -6.92
C ALA A 130 4.47 -6.98 -5.84
N ALA A 131 3.78 -7.56 -4.86
CA ALA A 131 3.15 -6.89 -3.74
C ALA A 131 4.09 -6.64 -2.54
N ASP A 132 5.31 -7.18 -2.57
CA ASP A 132 6.30 -7.01 -1.52
C ASP A 132 6.55 -5.51 -1.24
N PRO A 133 6.47 -5.06 0.03
CA PRO A 133 6.82 -3.70 0.41
C PRO A 133 8.25 -3.34 0.00
N THR A 134 9.13 -4.33 -0.09
CA THR A 134 10.53 -4.22 -0.48
C THR A 134 10.76 -4.38 -1.99
N GLY A 135 11.96 -4.01 -2.47
CA GLY A 135 12.32 -4.07 -3.89
C GLY A 135 12.44 -5.51 -4.41
N ILE A 136 11.99 -5.74 -5.64
CA ILE A 136 12.31 -6.96 -6.43
C ILE A 136 13.37 -6.58 -7.47
N ALA A 137 14.10 -7.57 -7.97
CA ALA A 137 14.88 -7.45 -9.20
C ALA A 137 13.98 -7.10 -10.42
N ASP A 138 14.54 -6.41 -11.42
CA ASP A 138 13.85 -5.88 -12.61
C ASP A 138 13.09 -6.94 -13.46
N ASP A 139 13.36 -8.22 -13.28
CA ASP A 139 12.79 -9.33 -14.08
C ASP A 139 11.32 -9.67 -13.74
N GLY A 140 10.80 -9.17 -12.61
CA GLY A 140 9.43 -9.44 -12.15
C GLY A 140 8.32 -8.61 -12.82
N VAL A 141 8.65 -7.49 -13.48
CA VAL A 141 7.67 -6.52 -14.01
C VAL A 141 6.73 -7.13 -15.07
N GLY A 142 7.24 -8.10 -15.85
CA GLY A 142 6.46 -8.78 -16.89
C GLY A 142 5.30 -9.62 -16.38
N TYR A 143 5.25 -9.92 -15.08
CA TYR A 143 4.16 -10.68 -14.45
C TYR A 143 3.05 -9.80 -13.87
N LEU A 144 3.18 -8.47 -13.96
CA LEU A 144 2.15 -7.53 -13.54
C LEU A 144 1.04 -7.40 -14.61
N PRO A 145 -0.21 -7.12 -14.23
CA PRO A 145 -1.31 -6.89 -15.16
C PRO A 145 -0.92 -5.86 -16.23
N GLU A 146 -1.08 -6.14 -17.53
CA GLU A 146 -0.66 -5.21 -18.57
C GLU A 146 -1.41 -3.87 -18.46
N VAL A 147 -0.68 -2.76 -18.54
CA VAL A 147 -1.32 -1.44 -18.59
C VAL A 147 -1.89 -1.24 -20.00
N PRO A 148 -3.21 -0.96 -20.16
CA PRO A 148 -3.83 -0.77 -21.46
C PRO A 148 -3.11 0.29 -22.30
N GLU A 149 -2.99 0.06 -23.61
CA GLU A 149 -2.33 1.01 -24.51
C GLU A 149 -3.06 2.35 -24.55
N GLU A 150 -4.38 2.37 -24.33
CA GLU A 150 -5.15 3.60 -24.17
C GLU A 150 -4.62 4.45 -23.01
N THR A 151 -4.36 3.82 -21.86
CA THR A 151 -3.79 4.51 -20.69
C THR A 151 -2.38 5.03 -21.00
N ARG A 152 -1.53 4.20 -21.63
CA ARG A 152 -0.17 4.62 -22.04
C ARG A 152 -0.22 5.79 -23.02
N SER A 153 -1.12 5.74 -23.99
CA SER A 153 -1.31 6.78 -25.00
C SER A 153 -1.83 8.08 -24.40
N LEU A 154 -2.79 8.01 -23.47
CA LEU A 154 -3.28 9.17 -22.74
C LEU A 154 -2.18 9.80 -21.88
N THR A 155 -1.43 9.00 -21.11
CA THR A 155 -0.29 9.50 -20.33
C THR A 155 0.76 10.17 -21.22
N ARG A 156 1.10 9.54 -22.37
CA ARG A 156 2.03 10.11 -23.34
C ARG A 156 1.52 11.44 -23.89
N LEU A 157 0.23 11.51 -24.20
CA LEU A 157 -0.40 12.72 -24.72
C LEU A 157 -0.40 13.85 -23.68
N THR A 158 -0.79 13.58 -22.43
CA THR A 158 -0.78 14.55 -21.33
C THR A 158 0.65 15.07 -21.08
N ALA A 159 1.63 14.17 -21.06
CA ALA A 159 3.05 14.52 -20.91
C ALA A 159 3.59 15.35 -22.10
N THR A 160 3.15 15.06 -23.32
CA THR A 160 3.50 15.84 -24.52
C THR A 160 2.94 17.27 -24.41
N PHE A 161 1.69 17.44 -23.94
CA PHE A 161 1.10 18.77 -23.75
C PHE A 161 1.69 19.55 -22.57
N ALA A 162 2.35 18.89 -21.62
CA ALA A 162 3.09 19.55 -20.55
C ALA A 162 4.37 20.26 -21.04
N LEU A 163 4.83 19.95 -22.25
CA LEU A 163 6.05 20.47 -22.89
C LEU A 163 5.74 21.06 -24.29
N PRO A 164 4.90 22.11 -24.41
CA PRO A 164 4.63 22.69 -25.71
C PRO A 164 5.89 23.42 -26.25
N ASP A 165 6.41 22.95 -27.39
CA ASP A 165 7.48 23.54 -28.22
C ASP A 165 8.49 24.45 -27.49
N GLY A 166 9.53 23.82 -26.96
CA GLY A 166 10.71 24.49 -26.41
C GLY A 166 10.88 24.21 -24.92
N LEU A 167 12.03 23.63 -24.56
CA LEU A 167 12.47 23.22 -23.21
C LEU A 167 12.43 24.33 -22.11
N ASN A 168 11.90 25.52 -22.41
CA ASN A 168 11.97 26.68 -21.54
C ASN A 168 10.63 27.12 -20.92
N GLN A 169 9.49 26.50 -21.26
CA GLN A 169 8.20 26.78 -20.61
C GLN A 169 7.36 25.50 -20.45
N ALA A 170 7.83 24.55 -19.66
CA ALA A 170 6.97 23.48 -19.17
C ALA A 170 5.88 24.08 -18.29
N ASP A 171 4.62 23.72 -18.52
CA ASP A 171 3.54 24.03 -17.57
C ASP A 171 3.69 23.09 -16.36
N PRO A 172 4.09 23.60 -15.17
CA PRO A 172 4.32 22.75 -14.01
C PRO A 172 3.07 22.00 -13.56
N HIS A 173 1.88 22.57 -13.81
CA HIS A 173 0.62 21.95 -13.44
C HIS A 173 0.30 20.76 -14.36
N MET A 174 0.46 20.94 -15.68
CA MET A 174 0.30 19.84 -16.64
C MET A 174 1.35 18.74 -16.45
N ALA A 175 2.58 19.10 -16.09
CA ALA A 175 3.62 18.13 -15.77
C ALA A 175 3.27 17.34 -14.49
N ALA A 176 2.72 18.00 -13.47
CA ALA A 176 2.27 17.32 -12.26
C ALA A 176 1.12 16.35 -12.56
N LEU A 177 0.11 16.78 -13.33
CA LEU A 177 -1.01 15.93 -13.76
C LEU A 177 -0.55 14.72 -14.59
N ALA A 178 0.38 14.93 -15.52
CA ALA A 178 0.93 13.84 -16.32
C ALA A 178 1.68 12.81 -15.46
N ASN A 179 2.49 13.27 -14.51
CA ASN A 179 3.21 12.40 -13.57
C ASN A 179 2.25 11.68 -12.62
N GLU A 180 1.22 12.36 -12.13
CA GLU A 180 0.18 11.74 -11.29
C GLU A 180 -0.53 10.63 -12.07
N GLN A 181 -1.01 10.93 -13.29
CA GLN A 181 -1.68 9.96 -14.15
C GLN A 181 -0.78 8.75 -14.46
N ALA A 182 0.50 8.98 -14.79
CA ALA A 182 1.47 7.91 -15.00
C ALA A 182 1.64 7.07 -13.73
N ALA A 183 1.85 7.72 -12.59
CA ALA A 183 2.13 7.06 -11.34
C ALA A 183 0.94 6.26 -10.80
N ARG A 184 -0.31 6.68 -11.06
CA ARG A 184 -1.52 5.89 -10.75
C ARG A 184 -1.56 4.58 -11.52
N ALA A 185 -1.06 4.57 -12.76
CA ALA A 185 -0.98 3.38 -13.60
C ALA A 185 0.29 2.52 -13.37
N GLY A 186 1.16 2.92 -12.43
CA GLY A 186 2.46 2.26 -12.23
C GLY A 186 3.45 2.49 -13.39
N LEU A 187 3.34 3.63 -14.05
CA LEU A 187 4.17 4.06 -15.17
C LEU A 187 5.06 5.24 -14.77
N LYS A 188 6.18 5.40 -15.48
CA LYS A 188 7.02 6.59 -15.41
C LYS A 188 7.17 7.25 -16.77
N ILE A 189 7.22 8.57 -16.76
CA ILE A 189 7.51 9.38 -17.93
C ILE A 189 9.03 9.56 -18.02
N SER A 190 9.58 9.33 -19.21
CA SER A 190 10.97 9.58 -19.52
C SER A 190 11.08 10.25 -20.89
N HIS A 191 12.30 10.67 -21.27
CA HIS A 191 12.55 11.31 -22.55
C HIS A 191 13.70 10.60 -23.27
N THR A 192 13.56 10.43 -24.57
CA THR A 192 14.66 9.97 -25.43
C THR A 192 15.75 11.03 -25.55
N SER A 193 16.88 10.66 -26.14
CA SER A 193 17.96 11.61 -26.46
C SER A 193 17.53 12.76 -27.37
N ASP A 194 16.46 12.54 -28.15
CA ASP A 194 15.91 13.52 -29.10
C ASP A 194 14.80 14.37 -28.45
N GLY A 195 14.52 14.17 -27.15
CA GLY A 195 13.50 14.90 -26.40
C GLY A 195 12.08 14.35 -26.57
N GLU A 196 11.90 13.18 -27.18
CA GLU A 196 10.59 12.55 -27.34
C GLU A 196 10.11 11.96 -26.02
N VAL A 197 8.84 12.17 -25.68
CA VAL A 197 8.19 11.60 -24.50
C VAL A 197 7.99 10.10 -24.68
N VAL A 198 8.58 9.31 -23.79
CA VAL A 198 8.38 7.87 -23.67
C VAL A 198 7.74 7.53 -22.33
N VAL A 199 6.83 6.56 -22.35
CA VAL A 199 6.14 6.08 -21.15
C VAL A 199 6.61 4.65 -20.91
N LEU A 200 7.25 4.43 -19.77
CA LEU A 200 7.88 3.18 -19.39
C LEU A 200 7.19 2.60 -18.18
N ASP A 201 7.31 1.29 -17.99
CA ASP A 201 6.90 0.65 -16.74
C ASP A 201 7.82 1.15 -15.63
N ASP A 202 7.21 1.49 -14.49
CA ASP A 202 7.95 1.87 -13.31
C ASP A 202 8.22 0.64 -12.44
N GLY A 203 9.51 0.40 -12.16
CA GLY A 203 9.98 -0.76 -11.42
C GLY A 203 9.93 -0.58 -9.90
N GLU A 204 9.67 0.65 -9.41
CA GLU A 204 9.61 0.95 -7.98
C GLU A 204 8.49 0.16 -7.28
N PRO A 205 8.68 -0.26 -6.00
CA PRO A 205 7.70 -1.08 -5.28
C PRO A 205 6.28 -0.51 -5.26
N GLU A 206 6.18 0.79 -5.05
CA GLU A 206 4.90 1.49 -5.01
C GLU A 206 4.19 1.49 -6.37
N ALA A 207 4.92 1.64 -7.48
CA ALA A 207 4.34 1.58 -8.82
C ALA A 207 3.77 0.19 -9.13
N ARG A 208 4.44 -0.87 -8.70
CA ARG A 208 3.96 -2.25 -8.85
C ARG A 208 2.68 -2.48 -8.07
N ARG A 209 2.61 -2.03 -6.81
CA ARG A 209 1.41 -2.13 -5.97
C ARG A 209 0.23 -1.37 -6.57
N ARG A 210 0.45 -0.16 -7.10
CA ARG A 210 -0.59 0.61 -7.81
C ARG A 210 -1.11 -0.10 -9.04
N ARG A 211 -0.21 -0.69 -9.84
CA ARG A 211 -0.59 -1.47 -11.01
C ARG A 211 -1.35 -2.75 -10.65
N LEU A 212 -1.03 -3.33 -9.50
CA LEU A 212 -1.62 -4.57 -9.02
C LEU A 212 -2.99 -4.38 -8.36
N TRP A 213 -3.11 -3.36 -7.52
CA TRP A 213 -4.26 -3.14 -6.63
C TRP A 213 -5.11 -1.93 -7.02
N GLY A 214 -4.64 -1.13 -7.97
CA GLY A 214 -5.39 -0.03 -8.56
C GLY A 214 -5.66 1.12 -7.61
N ASP A 215 -6.79 1.80 -7.85
CA ASP A 215 -7.16 3.02 -7.14
C ASP A 215 -7.42 2.81 -5.65
N LEU A 216 -7.88 1.63 -5.23
CA LEU A 216 -8.13 1.40 -3.81
C LEU A 216 -6.82 1.39 -2.99
N TRP A 217 -5.70 0.98 -3.59
CA TRP A 217 -4.39 1.12 -2.96
C TRP A 217 -3.96 2.58 -2.84
N ILE A 218 -4.18 3.36 -3.90
CA ILE A 218 -3.86 4.80 -3.94
C ILE A 218 -4.70 5.55 -2.92
N GLU A 219 -5.99 5.21 -2.84
CA GLU A 219 -6.98 5.97 -2.10
C GLU A 219 -7.19 5.52 -0.65
N ALA A 220 -6.93 4.24 -0.33
CA ALA A 220 -7.18 3.71 1.01
C ALA A 220 -6.05 2.81 1.54
N ARG A 221 -4.98 2.57 0.77
CA ARG A 221 -3.93 1.60 1.11
C ARG A 221 -4.49 0.20 1.38
N VAL A 222 -5.47 -0.21 0.58
CA VAL A 222 -6.10 -1.54 0.63
C VAL A 222 -5.73 -2.30 -0.66
N PRO A 223 -5.39 -3.60 -0.58
CA PRO A 223 -5.10 -4.39 -1.77
C PRO A 223 -6.37 -4.62 -2.61
N GLY A 224 -6.18 -5.08 -3.85
CA GLY A 224 -7.30 -5.49 -4.71
C GLY A 224 -7.93 -6.80 -4.23
N LEU A 225 -8.92 -6.70 -3.35
CA LEU A 225 -9.66 -7.85 -2.80
C LEU A 225 -10.85 -8.23 -3.69
N PRO A 226 -11.27 -9.51 -3.70
CA PRO A 226 -12.50 -9.94 -4.36
C PRO A 226 -13.71 -9.36 -3.66
N ASP A 227 -14.85 -9.32 -4.34
CA ASP A 227 -16.11 -8.98 -3.68
C ASP A 227 -16.57 -10.11 -2.74
N GLN A 228 -17.48 -9.78 -1.81
CA GLN A 228 -18.00 -10.73 -0.82
C GLN A 228 -18.59 -12.02 -1.43
N ARG A 229 -19.23 -11.91 -2.59
CA ARG A 229 -19.85 -13.06 -3.26
C ARG A 229 -18.79 -13.92 -3.92
N GLU A 230 -17.84 -13.31 -4.62
CA GLU A 230 -16.70 -14.00 -5.22
C GLU A 230 -15.90 -14.76 -4.16
N LEU A 231 -15.61 -14.12 -3.01
CA LEU A 231 -14.93 -14.77 -1.90
C LEU A 231 -15.70 -15.98 -1.37
N ALA A 232 -17.01 -15.84 -1.16
CA ALA A 232 -17.85 -16.94 -0.71
C ALA A 232 -17.85 -18.10 -1.72
N ASP A 233 -17.97 -17.81 -3.01
CA ASP A 233 -17.94 -18.82 -4.08
C ASP A 233 -16.60 -19.55 -4.13
N LEU A 234 -15.47 -18.84 -3.97
CA LEU A 234 -14.13 -19.41 -3.92
C LEU A 234 -13.95 -20.34 -2.71
N LEU A 235 -14.35 -19.90 -1.51
CA LEU A 235 -14.24 -20.70 -0.29
C LEU A 235 -15.16 -21.93 -0.32
N ASN A 236 -16.37 -21.79 -0.85
CA ASN A 236 -17.28 -22.91 -1.06
C ASN A 236 -16.69 -23.94 -2.04
N LYS A 237 -16.04 -23.47 -3.12
CA LYS A 237 -15.38 -24.34 -4.10
C LYS A 237 -14.16 -25.06 -3.53
N HIS A 238 -13.41 -24.40 -2.65
CA HIS A 238 -12.34 -25.03 -1.85
C HIS A 238 -12.87 -26.09 -0.89
N GLY A 239 -14.13 -25.99 -0.47
CA GLY A 239 -14.76 -26.91 0.48
C GLY A 239 -14.67 -26.43 1.94
N ALA A 240 -14.51 -25.12 2.17
CA ALA A 240 -14.48 -24.55 3.51
C ALA A 240 -15.82 -24.78 4.25
N PRO A 241 -15.82 -24.98 5.57
CA PRO A 241 -17.04 -25.02 6.37
C PRO A 241 -17.87 -23.72 6.25
N ALA A 242 -19.20 -23.83 6.30
CA ALA A 242 -20.09 -22.67 6.20
C ALA A 242 -19.81 -21.58 7.25
N SER A 243 -19.35 -21.95 8.45
CA SER A 243 -18.92 -20.99 9.47
C SER A 243 -17.69 -20.20 9.02
N THR A 244 -16.68 -20.87 8.47
CA THR A 244 -15.46 -20.23 7.94
C THR A 244 -15.78 -19.30 6.77
N VAL A 245 -16.70 -19.68 5.89
CA VAL A 245 -17.19 -18.82 4.80
C VAL A 245 -17.83 -17.55 5.37
N ALA A 246 -18.71 -17.69 6.37
CA ALA A 246 -19.36 -16.55 7.00
C ALA A 246 -18.36 -15.62 7.71
N ASP A 247 -17.40 -16.18 8.46
CA ASP A 247 -16.37 -15.42 9.16
C ASP A 247 -15.47 -14.64 8.18
N ALA A 248 -15.12 -15.24 7.03
CA ALA A 248 -14.30 -14.60 6.01
C ALA A 248 -15.04 -13.47 5.28
N VAL A 249 -16.31 -13.68 4.95
CA VAL A 249 -17.16 -12.66 4.32
C VAL A 249 -17.38 -11.48 5.28
N GLU A 250 -17.59 -11.76 6.56
CA GLU A 250 -17.75 -10.73 7.57
C GLU A 250 -16.46 -9.91 7.75
N ALA A 251 -15.31 -10.58 7.82
CA ALA A 251 -14.02 -9.88 7.90
C ALA A 251 -13.75 -9.01 6.66
N LEU A 252 -14.13 -9.46 5.46
CA LEU A 252 -14.04 -8.65 4.24
C LEU A 252 -14.97 -7.44 4.30
N ARG A 253 -16.22 -7.61 4.74
CA ARG A 253 -17.19 -6.51 4.90
C ARG A 253 -16.65 -5.42 5.82
N GLU A 254 -16.05 -5.79 6.94
CA GLU A 254 -15.43 -4.81 7.86
C GLU A 254 -14.27 -4.04 7.20
N VAL A 255 -13.44 -4.73 6.40
CA VAL A 255 -12.37 -4.07 5.61
C VAL A 255 -12.96 -3.08 4.60
N GLU A 256 -14.01 -3.47 3.87
CA GLU A 256 -14.70 -2.60 2.91
C GLU A 256 -15.31 -1.36 3.59
N GLU A 257 -15.90 -1.52 4.78
CA GLU A 257 -16.47 -0.41 5.55
C GLU A 257 -15.40 0.57 6.03
N ALA A 258 -14.29 0.07 6.58
CA ALA A 258 -13.18 0.92 7.00
C ALA A 258 -12.47 1.59 5.81
N ALA A 259 -12.40 0.94 4.65
CA ALA A 259 -11.92 1.54 3.41
C ALA A 259 -12.85 2.66 2.93
N ALA A 260 -14.17 2.43 2.94
CA ALA A 260 -15.16 3.44 2.60
C ALA A 260 -15.09 4.66 3.52
N ALA A 261 -14.85 4.46 4.82
CA ALA A 261 -14.62 5.54 5.77
C ALA A 261 -13.38 6.38 5.39
N MET A 262 -12.27 5.73 5.03
CA MET A 262 -11.05 6.42 4.56
C MET A 262 -11.29 7.22 3.27
N LEU A 263 -12.01 6.65 2.30
CA LEU A 263 -12.38 7.36 1.07
C LEU A 263 -13.24 8.58 1.40
N ARG A 264 -14.20 8.43 2.32
CA ARG A 264 -15.07 9.52 2.74
C ARG A 264 -14.32 10.66 3.42
N ILE A 265 -13.34 10.34 4.27
CA ILE A 265 -12.44 11.34 4.88
C ILE A 265 -11.74 12.15 3.79
N ARG A 266 -11.17 11.50 2.78
CA ARG A 266 -10.48 12.21 1.68
C ARG A 266 -11.41 13.08 0.85
N GLU A 267 -12.61 12.59 0.54
CA GLU A 267 -13.63 13.39 -0.15
C GLU A 267 -13.97 14.65 0.65
N LEU A 268 -14.14 14.51 1.96
CA LEU A 268 -14.46 15.62 2.84
C LEU A 268 -13.28 16.60 2.94
N GLU A 269 -12.05 16.13 3.13
CA GLU A 269 -10.83 16.97 3.13
C GLU A 269 -10.71 17.77 1.83
N GLN A 270 -10.93 17.11 0.68
CA GLN A 270 -10.93 17.76 -0.61
C GLN A 270 -12.07 18.78 -0.75
N SER A 271 -13.25 18.50 -0.19
CA SER A 271 -14.37 19.45 -0.19
C SER A 271 -14.08 20.68 0.66
N VAL A 272 -13.43 20.53 1.82
CA VAL A 272 -13.02 21.63 2.70
C VAL A 272 -12.00 22.54 2.02
N ILE A 273 -11.09 21.98 1.23
CA ILE A 273 -10.11 22.75 0.45
C ILE A 273 -10.79 23.58 -0.66
N ASN A 274 -11.88 23.09 -1.25
CA ASN A 274 -12.49 23.69 -2.45
C ASN A 274 -13.75 24.54 -2.17
N ALA A 275 -14.34 24.48 -0.97
CA ALA A 275 -15.59 25.16 -0.65
C ALA A 275 -15.38 26.45 0.17
N GLU A 276 -16.00 27.54 -0.29
CA GLU A 276 -16.31 28.71 0.54
C GLU A 276 -17.84 28.95 0.53
N PRO A 277 -18.53 28.89 1.69
CA PRO A 277 -18.04 28.54 3.02
C PRO A 277 -17.77 27.03 3.18
N ALA A 278 -16.96 26.69 4.19
CA ALA A 278 -16.70 25.29 4.56
C ALA A 278 -18.01 24.55 4.85
N PRO A 279 -18.15 23.29 4.43
CA PRO A 279 -19.35 22.50 4.69
C PRO A 279 -19.55 22.28 6.19
N ASP A 280 -20.80 22.40 6.66
CA ASP A 280 -21.22 22.00 8.01
C ASP A 280 -21.18 20.47 8.11
N ALA A 281 -20.02 19.91 8.38
CA ALA A 281 -19.89 18.51 8.79
C ALA A 281 -19.90 18.46 10.33
N ASP A 282 -20.68 17.55 10.90
CA ASP A 282 -20.74 17.34 12.35
C ASP A 282 -19.39 16.78 12.84
N ASP A 283 -18.82 17.37 13.88
CA ASP A 283 -17.53 16.91 14.45
C ASP A 283 -17.62 15.44 14.89
N ASP A 284 -18.80 15.02 15.38
CA ASP A 284 -19.07 13.63 15.78
C ASP A 284 -19.01 12.64 14.60
N ASP A 285 -19.41 13.07 13.39
CA ASP A 285 -19.34 12.24 12.18
C ASP A 285 -17.88 12.06 11.71
N TRP A 286 -17.05 13.09 11.87
CA TRP A 286 -15.62 13.02 11.54
C TRP A 286 -14.86 12.05 12.45
N ASP A 287 -15.08 12.14 13.75
CA ASP A 287 -14.42 11.27 14.73
C ASP A 287 -14.81 9.80 14.52
N ALA A 288 -16.08 9.54 14.18
CA ALA A 288 -16.55 8.21 13.85
C ALA A 288 -15.86 7.64 12.60
N LEU A 289 -15.71 8.45 11.54
CA LEU A 289 -15.02 8.04 10.31
C LEU A 289 -13.53 7.75 10.57
N TRP A 290 -12.84 8.61 11.32
CA TRP A 290 -11.43 8.40 11.65
C TRP A 290 -11.24 7.13 12.48
N SER A 291 -12.07 6.92 13.50
CA SER A 291 -12.05 5.71 14.31
C SER A 291 -12.25 4.43 13.50
N GLN A 292 -13.10 4.47 12.46
CA GLN A 292 -13.27 3.34 11.53
C GLN A 292 -12.04 3.16 10.64
N ALA A 293 -11.51 4.23 10.04
CA ALA A 293 -10.37 4.17 9.14
C ALA A 293 -9.07 3.71 9.84
N GLU A 294 -8.87 4.06 11.10
CA GLU A 294 -7.73 3.63 11.92
C GLU A 294 -7.69 2.11 12.14
N GLN A 295 -8.85 1.46 12.21
CA GLN A 295 -8.96 0.01 12.41
C GLN A 295 -8.53 -0.81 11.20
N LEU A 296 -8.43 -0.20 10.01
CA LEU A 296 -8.24 -0.91 8.76
C LEU A 296 -6.99 -1.82 8.73
N THR A 297 -5.91 -1.49 9.46
CA THR A 297 -4.74 -2.38 9.56
C THR A 297 -5.09 -3.68 10.30
N ALA A 298 -5.77 -3.56 11.45
CA ALA A 298 -6.17 -4.70 12.26
C ALA A 298 -7.21 -5.56 11.54
N LEU A 299 -8.13 -4.93 10.79
CA LEU A 299 -9.13 -5.61 9.99
C LEU A 299 -8.51 -6.41 8.84
N LEU A 300 -7.51 -5.84 8.14
CA LEU A 300 -6.75 -6.57 7.12
C LEU A 300 -6.00 -7.78 7.71
N VAL A 301 -5.38 -7.63 8.89
CA VAL A 301 -4.75 -8.74 9.61
C VAL A 301 -5.77 -9.82 9.96
N ARG A 302 -6.93 -9.45 10.51
CA ARG A 302 -8.01 -10.40 10.83
C ARG A 302 -8.47 -11.15 9.58
N TYR A 303 -8.75 -10.43 8.49
CA TYR A 303 -9.14 -11.01 7.21
C TYR A 303 -8.09 -12.02 6.70
N ALA A 304 -6.82 -11.62 6.66
CA ALA A 304 -5.73 -12.47 6.20
C ALA A 304 -5.56 -13.73 7.06
N SER A 305 -5.70 -13.61 8.39
CA SER A 305 -5.67 -14.73 9.32
C SER A 305 -6.79 -15.73 9.05
N VAL A 306 -8.05 -15.25 8.93
CA VAL A 306 -9.22 -16.11 8.66
C VAL A 306 -9.01 -16.90 7.36
N LEU A 307 -8.53 -16.25 6.30
CA LEU A 307 -8.25 -16.92 5.03
C LEU A 307 -7.08 -17.91 5.13
N THR A 308 -6.01 -17.53 5.83
CA THR A 308 -4.84 -18.39 6.03
C THR A 308 -5.22 -19.68 6.77
N ASP A 309 -6.10 -19.60 7.77
CA ASP A 309 -6.60 -20.76 8.47
C ASP A 309 -7.53 -21.62 7.60
N ALA A 310 -8.38 -20.97 6.78
CA ALA A 310 -9.30 -21.65 5.87
C ALA A 310 -8.58 -22.53 4.82
N VAL A 311 -7.40 -22.10 4.34
CA VAL A 311 -6.64 -22.85 3.32
C VAL A 311 -5.72 -23.93 3.90
N ARG A 312 -5.47 -23.89 5.21
CA ARG A 312 -4.69 -24.90 5.96
C ARG A 312 -5.54 -26.06 6.46
N GLY A 313 -6.80 -25.79 6.82
CA GLY A 313 -7.80 -26.81 7.16
C GLY A 313 -8.18 -27.69 5.98
#